data_AF-A0A7M4EX52-F1
#
_entry.id   AF-A0A7M4EX52-F1
#
_cell.length_a   1.000
_cell.length_b   1.000
_cell.length_c   1.000
_cell.angle_alpha   90.00
_cell.angle_beta   90.00
_cell.angle_gamma   90.00
#
_symmetry.space_group_name_H-M   'P 1'
#
loop_
_entity.id
_entity.type
_entity.pdbx_description
1 polymer ?
#
loop_
_entity_poly.entity_id
_entity_poly.type
_entity_poly.pdbx_seq_one_letter_code
_entity_poly.pdbx_strand_id
1 'polypeptide(L)'
;MKLQLFIQEVNNAVEETSHQALQNMPRVLRDMEALKQEATFLKEQMILVKEDIKKFEEDTAQSMQVLVEIDRVKSRMQLAAESLQEADKWSTLSADIEETFKTQDVSVISAKLTSMQSSLAMLVDTPDYSEKCVHLEALKNRLEALASPQIVATFNAQSADQAKVFVKVFTEIDRMPQLLAYYYKCHKVQLVAVWQDLCQSDLSLDRQLTELYDTLLGTWHSQLQWTMQVFKNPHEIVTVLLIQTLGALVPSIPVCLSTAMERAGQETKLTKLLELYDTTLHFARGLEVAMLPNLQEHNLVKVMELVEVVYGPYKPYQLQYGDLEEENLLIQISAVPLEHWEVIDCVQELNHSVNKIFSLASAAIDNCMKLTDGLGVCGLLKALRALFAKYASDFTNTLQSVRKKCKLDDIASDSLFQEDWAAFQNSIRIITTCGELLRQCGDFEQQLANRILSTAGKYLSDSYSPCSLSGLQDVSLADKKSTGKNPWQEYNYLQKENPVEHASLLETLYTLKEKGTSNHSLLSASRTALTRLNQLAHQLAFDSVFLRIKQQLLLISKMEGWSSGGLGETLTDDLPNFSLTPLEYINYLINVMDALGLQPSRTLQNIVTLLKTKPEDYRQTAKSMPRRLASTIATMRGLEY
;
A
#
# COMPACT_ATOMS: atom_id res chain seq x y z
N MET A 1 -59.52 -113.63 -52.87
CA MET A 1 -60.42 -113.22 -51.78
C MET A 1 -59.97 -111.96 -51.00
N LYS A 2 -58.96 -111.15 -51.43
CA LYS A 2 -58.57 -109.89 -50.73
C LYS A 2 -58.66 -108.62 -51.60
N LEU A 3 -58.23 -108.68 -52.86
CA LEU A 3 -58.25 -107.52 -53.78
C LEU A 3 -59.68 -107.05 -54.15
N GLN A 4 -60.65 -107.98 -54.22
CA GLN A 4 -62.06 -107.69 -54.52
C GLN A 4 -62.76 -106.90 -53.39
N LEU A 5 -62.25 -107.00 -52.16
CA LEU A 5 -62.71 -106.22 -51.01
C LEU A 5 -62.07 -104.81 -50.97
N PHE A 6 -60.74 -104.71 -51.16
CA PHE A 6 -60.02 -103.43 -51.06
C PHE A 6 -60.42 -102.39 -52.11
N ILE A 7 -60.57 -102.77 -53.39
CA ILE A 7 -60.94 -101.80 -54.43
C ILE A 7 -62.42 -101.40 -54.31
N GLN A 8 -63.29 -102.27 -53.80
CA GLN A 8 -64.70 -101.94 -53.56
C GLN A 8 -64.87 -101.04 -52.33
N GLU A 9 -64.05 -101.22 -51.29
CA GLU A 9 -63.92 -100.26 -50.19
C GLU A 9 -63.37 -98.91 -50.67
N VAL A 10 -62.35 -98.88 -51.53
CA VAL A 10 -61.83 -97.63 -52.12
C VAL A 10 -62.87 -96.95 -53.01
N ASN A 11 -63.59 -97.68 -53.86
CA ASN A 11 -64.63 -97.10 -54.70
C ASN A 11 -65.79 -96.57 -53.89
N ASN A 12 -66.27 -97.31 -52.88
CA ASN A 12 -67.34 -96.82 -52.01
C ASN A 12 -66.88 -95.58 -51.21
N ALA A 13 -65.65 -95.57 -50.68
CA ALA A 13 -65.12 -94.41 -49.98
C ALA A 13 -64.94 -93.19 -50.90
N VAL A 14 -64.52 -93.39 -52.16
CA VAL A 14 -64.39 -92.34 -53.16
C VAL A 14 -65.76 -91.83 -53.62
N GLU A 15 -66.74 -92.70 -53.85
CA GLU A 15 -68.10 -92.30 -54.20
C GLU A 15 -68.79 -91.56 -53.04
N GLU A 16 -68.61 -92.03 -51.81
CA GLU A 16 -69.20 -91.41 -50.62
C GLU A 16 -68.58 -90.05 -50.32
N THR A 17 -67.26 -89.92 -50.42
CA THR A 17 -66.56 -88.62 -50.29
C THR A 17 -66.87 -87.69 -51.47
N SER A 18 -66.98 -88.21 -52.70
CA SER A 18 -67.38 -87.44 -53.88
C SER A 18 -68.82 -86.94 -53.77
N HIS A 19 -69.76 -87.78 -53.32
CA HIS A 19 -71.14 -87.39 -53.08
C HIS A 19 -71.26 -86.38 -51.93
N GLN A 20 -70.51 -86.55 -50.84
CA GLN A 20 -70.45 -85.55 -49.77
C GLN A 20 -69.84 -84.23 -50.26
N ALA A 21 -68.78 -84.27 -51.07
CA ALA A 21 -68.18 -83.07 -51.66
C ALA A 21 -69.18 -82.37 -52.60
N LEU A 22 -69.85 -83.12 -53.46
CA LEU A 22 -70.87 -82.60 -54.38
C LEU A 22 -72.11 -82.06 -53.66
N GLN A 23 -72.51 -82.65 -52.53
CA GLN A 23 -73.62 -82.14 -51.71
C GLN A 23 -73.23 -80.88 -50.91
N ASN A 24 -71.98 -80.76 -50.48
CA ASN A 24 -71.50 -79.62 -49.68
C ASN A 24 -71.00 -78.44 -50.53
N MET A 25 -70.56 -78.68 -51.78
CA MET A 25 -70.07 -77.66 -52.72
C MET A 25 -71.05 -76.48 -52.91
N PRO A 26 -72.38 -76.68 -53.07
CA PRO A 26 -73.33 -75.58 -53.25
C PRO A 26 -73.52 -74.74 -51.99
N ARG A 27 -73.25 -75.30 -50.80
CA ARG A 27 -73.26 -74.58 -49.53
C ARG A 27 -71.99 -73.76 -49.37
N VAL A 28 -70.83 -74.36 -49.64
CA VAL A 28 -69.54 -73.64 -49.61
C VAL A 28 -69.50 -72.51 -50.64
N LEU A 29 -70.03 -72.71 -51.85
CA LEU A 29 -70.15 -71.65 -52.86
C LEU A 29 -71.08 -70.53 -52.41
N ARG A 30 -72.22 -70.85 -51.76
CA ARG A 30 -73.11 -69.83 -51.18
C ARG A 30 -72.46 -69.06 -50.05
N ASP A 31 -71.78 -69.75 -49.14
CA ASP A 31 -71.09 -69.14 -48.01
C ASP A 31 -69.90 -68.29 -48.50
N MET A 32 -69.20 -68.70 -49.56
CA MET A 32 -68.12 -67.94 -50.19
C MET A 32 -68.65 -66.71 -50.94
N GLU A 33 -69.79 -66.81 -51.64
CA GLU A 33 -70.43 -65.65 -52.28
C GLU A 33 -70.95 -64.68 -51.20
N ALA A 34 -71.53 -65.19 -50.11
CA ALA A 34 -71.95 -64.38 -48.96
C ALA A 34 -70.76 -63.69 -48.28
N LEU A 35 -69.66 -64.39 -48.02
CA LEU A 35 -68.44 -63.80 -47.47
C LEU A 35 -67.84 -62.74 -48.41
N LYS A 36 -67.86 -62.99 -49.72
CA LYS A 36 -67.42 -62.01 -50.72
C LYS A 36 -68.33 -60.78 -50.72
N GLN A 37 -69.65 -60.95 -50.60
CA GLN A 37 -70.60 -59.84 -50.47
C GLN A 37 -70.41 -59.07 -49.17
N GLU A 38 -70.21 -59.75 -48.03
CA GLU A 38 -69.92 -59.12 -46.74
C GLU A 38 -68.55 -58.41 -46.74
N ALA A 39 -67.52 -58.99 -47.35
CA ALA A 39 -66.20 -58.38 -47.45
C ALA A 39 -66.19 -57.17 -48.41
N THR A 40 -66.96 -57.23 -49.50
CA THR A 40 -67.14 -56.08 -50.41
C THR A 40 -67.94 -54.97 -49.73
N PHE A 41 -69.02 -55.31 -49.04
CA PHE A 41 -69.79 -54.38 -48.23
C PHE A 41 -68.93 -53.75 -47.12
N LEU A 42 -68.15 -54.54 -46.39
CA LEU A 42 -67.25 -54.03 -45.36
C LEU A 42 -66.18 -53.11 -45.95
N LYS A 43 -65.61 -53.46 -47.11
CA LYS A 43 -64.64 -52.61 -47.82
C LYS A 43 -65.27 -51.28 -48.22
N GLU A 44 -66.49 -51.28 -48.72
CA GLU A 44 -67.25 -50.06 -49.05
C GLU A 44 -67.51 -49.23 -47.78
N GLN A 45 -67.94 -49.85 -46.69
CA GLN A 45 -68.11 -49.19 -45.39
C GLN A 45 -66.79 -48.61 -44.85
N MET A 46 -65.66 -49.33 -45.01
CA MET A 46 -64.37 -48.86 -44.55
C MET A 46 -63.84 -47.68 -45.37
N ILE A 47 -64.17 -47.63 -46.67
CA ILE A 47 -63.89 -46.47 -47.53
C ILE A 47 -64.73 -45.27 -47.09
N LEU A 48 -66.02 -45.46 -46.85
CA LEU A 48 -66.91 -44.40 -46.34
C LEU A 48 -66.42 -43.87 -44.99
N VAL A 49 -66.09 -44.74 -44.04
CA VAL A 49 -65.54 -44.33 -42.73
C VAL A 49 -64.21 -43.59 -42.88
N LYS A 50 -63.35 -44.01 -43.81
CA LYS A 50 -62.09 -43.30 -44.09
C LYS A 50 -62.35 -41.91 -44.67
N GLU A 51 -63.32 -41.78 -45.57
CA GLU A 51 -63.73 -40.49 -46.13
C GLU A 51 -64.35 -39.59 -45.04
N ASP A 52 -65.17 -40.14 -44.15
CA ASP A 52 -65.75 -39.43 -43.01
C ASP A 52 -64.68 -38.99 -42.00
N ILE A 53 -63.68 -39.82 -41.70
CA ILE A 53 -62.55 -39.45 -40.83
C ILE A 53 -61.74 -38.32 -41.48
N LYS A 54 -61.45 -38.43 -42.77
CA LYS A 54 -60.69 -37.39 -43.49
C LYS A 54 -61.45 -36.07 -43.51
N LYS A 55 -62.76 -36.13 -43.77
CA LYS A 55 -63.65 -34.97 -43.71
C LYS A 55 -63.72 -34.39 -42.29
N PHE A 56 -63.78 -35.23 -41.26
CA PHE A 56 -63.78 -34.80 -39.87
C PHE A 56 -62.45 -34.14 -39.48
N GLU A 57 -61.30 -34.65 -39.92
CA GLU A 57 -60.00 -34.01 -39.71
C GLU A 57 -59.91 -32.65 -40.42
N GLU A 58 -60.40 -32.56 -41.66
CA GLU A 58 -60.46 -31.30 -42.42
C GLU A 58 -61.40 -30.27 -41.75
N ASP A 59 -62.60 -30.69 -41.32
CA ASP A 59 -63.58 -29.84 -40.62
C ASP A 59 -63.06 -29.42 -39.23
N THR A 60 -62.35 -30.31 -38.52
CA THR A 60 -61.74 -30.02 -37.21
C THR A 60 -60.57 -29.05 -37.36
N ALA A 61 -59.73 -29.21 -38.38
CA ALA A 61 -58.63 -28.29 -38.67
C ALA A 61 -59.17 -26.90 -39.03
N GLN A 62 -60.21 -26.82 -39.86
CA GLN A 62 -60.89 -25.56 -40.18
C GLN A 62 -61.51 -24.91 -38.94
N SER A 63 -62.20 -25.70 -38.09
CA SER A 63 -62.79 -25.21 -36.85
C SER A 63 -61.73 -24.71 -35.85
N MET A 64 -60.60 -25.41 -35.74
CA MET A 64 -59.46 -25.01 -34.91
C MET A 64 -58.84 -23.71 -35.41
N GLN A 65 -58.71 -23.55 -36.72
CA GLN A 65 -58.21 -22.32 -37.33
C GLN A 65 -59.13 -21.12 -37.04
N VAL A 66 -60.46 -21.32 -37.11
CA VAL A 66 -61.44 -20.30 -36.72
C VAL A 66 -61.33 -19.95 -35.24
N LEU A 67 -61.14 -20.93 -34.34
CA LEU A 67 -60.95 -20.68 -32.90
C LEU A 67 -59.68 -19.86 -32.62
N VAL A 68 -58.57 -20.12 -33.31
CA VAL A 68 -57.33 -19.34 -33.20
C VAL A 68 -57.55 -17.90 -33.67
N GLU A 69 -58.27 -17.69 -34.77
CA GLU A 69 -58.60 -16.34 -35.25
C GLU A 69 -59.53 -15.61 -34.27
N ILE A 70 -60.52 -16.29 -33.69
CA ILE A 70 -61.39 -15.71 -32.66
C ILE A 70 -60.60 -15.34 -31.40
N ASP A 71 -59.70 -16.20 -30.93
CA ASP A 71 -58.86 -15.91 -29.76
C ASP A 71 -57.93 -14.71 -30.02
N ARG A 72 -57.35 -14.64 -31.22
CA ARG A 72 -56.55 -13.50 -31.66
C ARG A 72 -57.34 -12.21 -31.72
N VAL A 73 -58.60 -12.26 -32.19
CA VAL A 73 -59.50 -11.09 -32.18
C VAL A 73 -59.86 -10.72 -30.75
N LYS A 74 -60.23 -11.68 -29.92
CA LYS A 74 -60.60 -11.47 -28.51
C LYS A 74 -59.45 -10.84 -27.73
N SER A 75 -58.24 -11.36 -27.86
CA SER A 75 -57.05 -10.85 -27.17
C SER A 75 -56.74 -9.41 -27.61
N ARG A 76 -56.82 -9.11 -28.91
CA ARG A 76 -56.73 -7.73 -29.42
C ARG A 76 -57.84 -6.83 -28.89
N MET A 77 -59.08 -7.31 -28.81
CA MET A 77 -60.20 -6.55 -28.28
C MET A 77 -60.04 -6.25 -26.79
N GLN A 78 -59.54 -7.19 -26.00
CA GLN A 78 -59.26 -7.00 -24.58
C GLN A 78 -58.17 -5.96 -24.37
N LEU A 79 -57.06 -6.06 -25.10
CA LEU A 79 -55.99 -5.05 -25.06
C LEU A 79 -56.49 -3.66 -25.46
N ALA A 80 -57.31 -3.57 -26.51
CA ALA A 80 -57.90 -2.31 -26.94
C ALA A 80 -58.88 -1.74 -25.90
N ALA A 81 -59.72 -2.58 -25.28
CA ALA A 81 -60.64 -2.16 -24.24
C ALA A 81 -59.92 -1.65 -22.99
N GLU A 82 -58.89 -2.36 -22.54
CA GLU A 82 -58.03 -1.96 -21.42
C GLU A 82 -57.31 -0.64 -21.72
N SER A 83 -56.75 -0.50 -22.92
CA SER A 83 -56.07 0.74 -23.36
C SER A 83 -57.04 1.93 -23.43
N LEU A 84 -58.26 1.73 -23.94
CA LEU A 84 -59.29 2.77 -23.99
C LEU A 84 -59.77 3.17 -22.59
N GLN A 85 -59.97 2.20 -21.71
CA GLN A 85 -60.35 2.45 -20.32
C GLN A 85 -59.27 3.27 -19.60
N GLU A 86 -58.00 2.96 -19.83
CA GLU A 86 -56.92 3.70 -19.20
C GLU A 86 -56.70 5.08 -19.84
N ALA A 87 -57.01 5.26 -21.12
CA ALA A 87 -57.04 6.57 -21.79
C ALA A 87 -58.16 7.48 -21.26
N ASP A 88 -59.36 6.93 -21.04
CA ASP A 88 -60.48 7.67 -20.43
C ASP A 88 -60.17 8.07 -18.99
N LYS A 89 -59.56 7.14 -18.24
CA LYS A 89 -59.06 7.41 -16.89
C LYS A 89 -57.99 8.52 -16.89
N TRP A 90 -57.02 8.49 -17.81
CA TRP A 90 -56.04 9.58 -17.96
C TRP A 90 -56.74 10.93 -18.18
N SER A 91 -57.70 10.99 -19.11
CA SER A 91 -58.44 12.22 -19.43
C SER A 91 -59.17 12.77 -18.20
N THR A 92 -59.83 11.89 -17.45
CA THR A 92 -60.52 12.25 -16.20
C THR A 92 -59.53 12.74 -15.14
N LEU A 93 -58.43 12.00 -14.92
CA LEU A 93 -57.41 12.38 -13.95
C LEU A 93 -56.76 13.72 -14.30
N SER A 94 -56.49 13.97 -15.59
CA SER A 94 -55.90 15.21 -16.09
C SER A 94 -56.84 16.41 -16.00
N ALA A 95 -58.16 16.22 -16.05
CA ALA A 95 -59.12 17.29 -15.84
C ALA A 95 -59.20 17.69 -14.35
N ASP A 96 -59.21 16.68 -13.46
CA ASP A 96 -59.35 16.88 -12.02
C ASP A 96 -58.07 17.39 -11.34
N ILE A 97 -56.89 17.15 -11.93
CA ILE A 97 -55.60 17.41 -11.27
C ILE A 97 -55.43 18.88 -10.87
N GLU A 98 -55.95 19.82 -11.66
CA GLU A 98 -55.86 21.24 -11.32
C GLU A 98 -56.75 21.62 -10.12
N GLU A 99 -57.84 20.90 -9.90
CA GLU A 99 -58.65 21.08 -8.70
C GLU A 99 -57.96 20.49 -7.47
N THR A 100 -57.34 19.30 -7.60
CA THR A 100 -56.59 18.70 -6.48
C THR A 100 -55.39 19.55 -6.08
N PHE A 101 -54.68 20.19 -7.03
CA PHE A 101 -53.59 21.12 -6.71
C PHE A 101 -54.04 22.34 -5.88
N LYS A 102 -55.31 22.75 -5.94
CA LYS A 102 -55.84 23.85 -5.11
C LYS A 102 -55.94 23.48 -3.63
N THR A 103 -56.02 22.18 -3.30
CA THR A 103 -56.10 21.71 -1.91
C THR A 103 -54.79 21.91 -1.15
N GLN A 104 -53.65 22.07 -1.86
CA GLN A 104 -52.29 22.15 -1.31
C GLN A 104 -51.87 20.95 -0.45
N ASP A 105 -52.64 19.86 -0.45
CA ASP A 105 -52.29 18.63 0.25
C ASP A 105 -51.39 17.75 -0.62
N VAL A 106 -50.12 17.70 -0.25
CA VAL A 106 -49.06 16.96 -0.95
C VAL A 106 -49.40 15.47 -1.09
N SER A 107 -50.07 14.87 -0.09
CA SER A 107 -50.38 13.44 -0.08
C SER A 107 -51.50 13.09 -1.08
N VAL A 108 -52.54 13.92 -1.14
CA VAL A 108 -53.67 13.75 -2.05
C VAL A 108 -53.23 13.99 -3.49
N ILE A 109 -52.41 15.01 -3.72
CA ILE A 109 -51.86 15.31 -5.06
C ILE A 109 -50.95 14.16 -5.52
N SER A 110 -50.08 13.63 -4.64
CA SER A 110 -49.24 12.46 -4.93
C SER A 110 -50.06 11.25 -5.39
N ALA A 111 -51.10 10.89 -4.65
CA ALA A 111 -51.94 9.73 -4.98
C ALA A 111 -52.59 9.86 -6.38
N LYS A 112 -53.03 11.07 -6.75
CA LYS A 112 -53.58 11.34 -8.09
C LYS A 112 -52.50 11.24 -9.17
N LEU A 113 -51.29 11.77 -8.93
CA LEU A 113 -50.16 11.66 -9.86
C LEU A 113 -49.69 10.21 -10.05
N THR A 114 -49.66 9.40 -9.00
CA THR A 114 -49.34 7.97 -9.08
C THR A 114 -50.37 7.21 -9.91
N SER A 115 -51.66 7.57 -9.78
CA SER A 115 -52.71 7.01 -10.63
C SER A 115 -52.51 7.41 -12.10
N MET A 116 -52.12 8.67 -12.36
CA MET A 116 -51.76 9.13 -13.72
C MET A 116 -50.53 8.38 -14.25
N GLN A 117 -49.51 8.12 -13.42
CA GLN A 117 -48.33 7.32 -13.80
C GLN A 117 -48.70 5.90 -14.21
N SER A 118 -49.53 5.21 -13.42
CA SER A 118 -50.01 3.86 -13.77
C SER A 118 -50.80 3.85 -15.08
N SER A 119 -51.53 4.94 -15.32
CA SER A 119 -52.34 5.11 -16.52
C SER A 119 -51.51 5.33 -17.76
N LEU A 120 -50.50 6.19 -17.64
CA LEU A 120 -49.57 6.45 -18.72
C LEU A 120 -48.78 5.21 -19.11
N ALA A 121 -48.39 4.36 -18.15
CA ALA A 121 -47.62 3.15 -18.40
C ALA A 121 -48.33 2.13 -19.33
N MET A 122 -49.67 2.15 -19.40
CA MET A 122 -50.45 1.30 -20.31
C MET A 122 -50.71 1.95 -21.67
N LEU A 123 -50.36 3.23 -21.84
CA LEU A 123 -50.68 4.04 -23.03
C LEU A 123 -49.45 4.27 -23.93
N VAL A 124 -48.41 3.45 -23.82
CA VAL A 124 -47.13 3.60 -24.55
C VAL A 124 -47.32 3.65 -26.07
N ASP A 125 -48.29 2.90 -26.60
CA ASP A 125 -48.56 2.80 -28.03
C ASP A 125 -49.43 3.95 -28.59
N THR A 126 -49.74 4.97 -27.77
CA THR A 126 -50.51 6.14 -28.22
C THR A 126 -49.63 7.20 -28.89
N PRO A 127 -50.10 7.84 -29.98
CA PRO A 127 -49.29 8.82 -30.73
C PRO A 127 -48.94 10.08 -29.91
N ASP A 128 -49.75 10.42 -28.92
CA ASP A 128 -49.59 11.56 -28.01
C ASP A 128 -48.86 11.19 -26.70
N TYR A 129 -48.31 9.98 -26.60
CA TYR A 129 -47.62 9.49 -25.39
C TYR A 129 -46.50 10.45 -24.93
N SER A 130 -45.71 10.96 -25.87
CA SER A 130 -44.60 11.88 -25.56
C SER A 130 -45.09 13.19 -24.90
N GLU A 131 -46.20 13.75 -25.36
CA GLU A 131 -46.80 14.97 -24.79
C GLU A 131 -47.35 14.70 -23.39
N LYS A 132 -47.99 13.54 -23.20
CA LYS A 132 -48.49 13.10 -21.88
C LYS A 132 -47.37 12.88 -20.87
N CYS A 133 -46.22 12.34 -21.28
CA CYS A 133 -45.03 12.23 -20.43
C CYS A 133 -44.53 13.61 -19.98
N VAL A 134 -44.42 14.57 -20.91
CA VAL A 134 -43.99 15.94 -20.59
C VAL A 134 -44.97 16.61 -19.62
N HIS A 135 -46.28 16.44 -19.84
CA HIS A 135 -47.31 16.98 -18.96
C HIS A 135 -47.21 16.40 -17.54
N LEU A 136 -47.08 15.07 -17.40
CA LEU A 136 -46.89 14.41 -16.12
C LEU A 136 -45.66 14.92 -15.37
N GLU A 137 -44.55 15.09 -16.10
CA GLU A 137 -43.30 15.57 -15.53
C GLU A 137 -43.41 17.02 -15.05
N ALA A 138 -44.14 17.86 -15.79
CA ALA A 138 -44.46 19.23 -15.37
C ALA A 138 -45.31 19.24 -14.09
N LEU A 139 -46.30 18.36 -13.96
CA LEU A 139 -47.11 18.23 -12.74
C LEU A 139 -46.27 17.77 -11.54
N LYS A 140 -45.38 16.78 -11.74
CA LYS A 140 -44.43 16.36 -10.69
C LYS A 140 -43.51 17.48 -10.24
N ASN A 141 -42.95 18.27 -11.18
CA ASN A 141 -42.15 19.46 -10.88
C ASN A 141 -42.94 20.48 -10.05
N ARG A 142 -44.22 20.69 -10.36
CA ARG A 142 -45.08 21.61 -9.61
C ARG A 142 -45.37 21.11 -8.19
N LEU A 143 -45.59 19.80 -8.01
CA LEU A 143 -45.72 19.21 -6.67
C LEU A 143 -44.43 19.37 -5.86
N GLU A 144 -43.26 19.12 -6.47
CA GLU A 144 -41.97 19.33 -5.81
C GLU A 144 -41.77 20.79 -5.37
N ALA A 145 -42.08 21.75 -6.25
CA ALA A 145 -41.98 23.17 -5.92
C ALA A 145 -42.92 23.57 -4.76
N LEU A 146 -44.13 23.03 -4.71
CA LEU A 146 -45.07 23.26 -3.60
C LEU A 146 -44.58 22.64 -2.29
N ALA A 147 -43.99 21.44 -2.34
CA ALA A 147 -43.50 20.74 -1.16
C ALA A 147 -42.16 21.28 -0.64
N SER A 148 -41.35 21.93 -1.47
CA SER A 148 -39.98 22.37 -1.14
C SER A 148 -39.84 23.16 0.17
N PRO A 149 -40.65 24.19 0.47
CA PRO A 149 -40.55 24.93 1.73
C PRO A 149 -40.87 24.05 2.95
N GLN A 150 -41.85 23.16 2.82
CA GLN A 150 -42.25 22.24 3.88
C GLN A 150 -41.15 21.20 4.12
N ILE A 151 -40.57 20.62 3.06
CA ILE A 151 -39.46 19.67 3.14
C ILE A 151 -38.26 20.28 3.86
N VAL A 152 -37.87 21.51 3.49
CA VAL A 152 -36.76 22.23 4.13
C VAL A 152 -37.06 22.48 5.61
N ALA A 153 -38.27 22.92 5.95
CA ALA A 153 -38.67 23.11 7.34
C ALA A 153 -38.63 21.80 8.14
N THR A 154 -39.15 20.71 7.57
CA THR A 154 -39.16 19.37 8.18
C THR A 154 -37.75 18.85 8.46
N PHE A 155 -36.83 18.96 7.49
CA PHE A 155 -35.45 18.50 7.68
C PHE A 155 -34.67 19.38 8.65
N ASN A 156 -34.87 20.71 8.64
CA ASN A 156 -34.25 21.59 9.63
C ASN A 156 -34.77 21.35 11.05
N ALA A 157 -36.06 21.00 11.21
CA ALA A 157 -36.67 20.65 12.50
C ALA A 157 -36.43 19.18 12.91
N GLN A 158 -35.79 18.37 12.06
CA GLN A 158 -35.56 16.93 12.26
C GLN A 158 -36.83 16.12 12.60
N SER A 159 -38.00 16.52 12.08
CA SER A 159 -39.26 15.81 12.34
C SER A 159 -39.35 14.51 11.53
N ALA A 160 -39.17 13.36 12.19
CA ALA A 160 -39.15 12.05 11.55
C ALA A 160 -40.51 11.66 10.93
N ASP A 161 -41.62 12.01 11.59
CA ASP A 161 -42.96 11.62 11.13
C ASP A 161 -43.35 12.34 9.85
N GLN A 162 -43.10 13.64 9.78
CA GLN A 162 -43.36 14.41 8.57
C GLN A 162 -42.38 14.05 7.45
N ALA A 163 -41.12 13.73 7.77
CA ALA A 163 -40.15 13.24 6.80
C ALA A 163 -40.59 11.91 6.16
N LYS A 164 -41.15 10.97 6.93
CA LYS A 164 -41.71 9.71 6.41
C LYS A 164 -42.83 9.94 5.40
N VAL A 165 -43.68 10.95 5.61
CA VAL A 165 -44.73 11.33 4.64
C VAL A 165 -44.10 11.77 3.32
N PHE A 166 -43.09 12.66 3.36
CA PHE A 166 -42.39 13.08 2.15
C PHE A 166 -41.62 11.95 1.48
N VAL A 167 -40.98 11.05 2.24
CA VAL A 167 -40.33 9.86 1.67
C VAL A 167 -41.32 8.99 0.93
N LYS A 168 -42.50 8.74 1.50
CA LYS A 168 -43.56 7.97 0.84
C LYS A 168 -43.98 8.65 -0.47
N VAL A 169 -44.33 9.94 -0.42
CA VAL A 169 -44.74 10.72 -1.59
C VAL A 169 -43.67 10.71 -2.68
N PHE A 170 -42.42 11.03 -2.35
CA PHE A 170 -41.33 11.11 -3.33
C PHE A 170 -40.87 9.74 -3.84
N THR A 171 -41.15 8.66 -3.11
CA THR A 171 -40.99 7.29 -3.63
C THR A 171 -42.07 6.97 -4.66
N GLU A 172 -43.33 7.32 -4.38
CA GLU A 172 -44.47 7.06 -5.27
C GLU A 172 -44.35 7.81 -6.61
N ILE A 173 -43.93 9.09 -6.58
CA ILE A 173 -43.75 9.89 -7.80
C ILE A 173 -42.41 9.67 -8.51
N ASP A 174 -41.58 8.74 -8.04
CA ASP A 174 -40.24 8.42 -8.56
C ASP A 174 -39.27 9.61 -8.58
N ARG A 175 -39.17 10.32 -7.43
CA ARG A 175 -38.29 11.50 -7.23
C ARG A 175 -37.45 11.45 -5.95
N MET A 176 -37.09 10.25 -5.50
CA MET A 176 -36.24 10.10 -4.32
C MET A 176 -34.88 10.84 -4.39
N PRO A 177 -34.18 10.89 -5.54
CA PRO A 177 -32.92 11.66 -5.63
C PRO A 177 -33.08 13.15 -5.31
N GLN A 178 -34.19 13.77 -5.71
CA GLN A 178 -34.50 15.17 -5.44
C GLN A 178 -34.75 15.40 -3.95
N LEU A 179 -35.52 14.52 -3.29
CA LEU A 179 -35.74 14.60 -1.84
C LEU A 179 -34.42 14.49 -1.06
N LEU A 180 -33.55 13.55 -1.46
CA LEU A 180 -32.22 13.41 -0.88
C LEU A 180 -31.36 14.66 -1.11
N ALA A 181 -31.47 15.33 -2.26
CA ALA A 181 -30.76 16.59 -2.50
C ALA A 181 -31.18 17.70 -1.52
N TYR A 182 -32.47 17.81 -1.17
CA TYR A 182 -32.93 18.72 -0.10
C TYR A 182 -32.36 18.33 1.26
N TYR A 183 -32.39 17.04 1.62
CA TYR A 183 -31.82 16.53 2.87
C TYR A 183 -30.34 16.90 3.01
N TYR A 184 -29.53 16.61 1.97
CA TYR A 184 -28.10 16.94 1.95
C TYR A 184 -27.88 18.44 2.02
N LYS A 185 -28.64 19.24 1.27
CA LYS A 185 -28.50 20.70 1.27
C LYS A 185 -28.72 21.31 2.65
N CYS A 186 -29.76 20.87 3.38
CA CYS A 186 -30.08 21.42 4.70
C CYS A 186 -28.96 21.14 5.71
N HIS A 187 -28.53 19.88 5.82
CA HIS A 187 -27.51 19.47 6.79
C HIS A 187 -26.11 19.99 6.42
N LYS A 188 -25.76 19.95 5.12
CA LYS A 188 -24.47 20.46 4.63
C LYS A 188 -24.28 21.94 4.95
N VAL A 189 -25.31 22.78 4.76
CA VAL A 189 -25.20 24.22 5.06
C VAL A 189 -24.92 24.46 6.53
N GLN A 190 -25.54 23.69 7.44
CA GLN A 190 -25.29 23.80 8.88
C GLN A 190 -23.85 23.40 9.22
N LEU A 191 -23.36 22.28 8.70
CA LEU A 191 -21.99 21.81 8.97
C LEU A 191 -20.90 22.71 8.38
N VAL A 192 -21.14 23.24 7.18
CA VAL A 192 -20.23 24.22 6.56
C VAL A 192 -20.21 25.53 7.36
N ALA A 193 -21.35 25.97 7.91
CA ALA A 193 -21.40 27.14 8.78
C ALA A 193 -20.57 26.94 10.06
N VAL A 194 -20.67 25.76 10.71
CA VAL A 194 -19.82 25.42 11.87
C VAL A 194 -18.33 25.55 11.51
N TRP A 195 -17.91 25.04 10.35
CA TRP A 195 -16.53 25.19 9.90
C TRP A 195 -16.12 26.65 9.68
N GLN A 196 -17.00 27.46 9.09
CA GLN A 196 -16.75 28.89 8.86
C GLN A 196 -16.58 29.65 10.18
N ASP A 197 -17.38 29.32 11.18
CA ASP A 197 -17.28 29.91 12.53
C ASP A 197 -15.96 29.47 13.21
N LEU A 198 -15.59 28.20 13.10
CA LEU A 198 -14.31 27.69 13.60
C LEU A 198 -13.11 28.39 12.94
N CYS A 199 -13.16 28.64 11.63
CA CYS A 199 -12.10 29.36 10.91
C CYS A 199 -11.95 30.82 11.35
N GLN A 200 -13.01 31.43 11.89
CA GLN A 200 -12.97 32.81 12.41
C GLN A 200 -12.48 32.87 13.87
N SER A 201 -12.37 31.73 14.55
CA SER A 201 -11.87 31.66 15.92
C SER A 201 -10.35 31.84 16.01
N ASP A 202 -9.87 32.26 17.17
CA ASP A 202 -8.43 32.39 17.48
C ASP A 202 -7.73 31.04 17.73
N LEU A 203 -8.42 29.91 17.51
CA LEU A 203 -7.88 28.57 17.74
C LEU A 203 -6.79 28.22 16.73
N SER A 204 -5.85 27.35 17.14
CA SER A 204 -4.89 26.77 16.20
C SER A 204 -5.59 25.84 15.21
N LEU A 205 -5.04 25.69 14.00
CA LEU A 205 -5.62 24.83 12.96
C LEU A 205 -5.85 23.39 13.43
N ASP A 206 -4.95 22.87 14.28
CA ASP A 206 -5.06 21.55 14.88
C ASP A 206 -6.33 21.39 15.73
N ARG A 207 -6.64 22.40 16.55
CA ARG A 207 -7.87 22.45 17.36
C ARG A 207 -9.10 22.67 16.50
N GLN A 208 -9.02 23.55 15.51
CA GLN A 208 -10.12 23.78 14.54
C GLN A 208 -10.49 22.49 13.80
N LEU A 209 -9.49 21.72 13.34
CA LEU A 209 -9.72 20.43 12.68
C LEU A 209 -10.28 19.38 13.65
N THR A 210 -9.76 19.32 14.88
CA THR A 210 -10.29 18.42 15.91
C THR A 210 -11.78 18.67 16.17
N GLU A 211 -12.18 19.92 16.41
CA GLU A 211 -13.58 20.28 16.66
C GLU A 211 -14.49 20.03 15.45
N LEU A 212 -13.99 20.30 14.24
CA LEU A 212 -14.70 19.94 13.00
C LEU A 212 -14.93 18.44 12.91
N TYR A 213 -13.87 17.64 13.10
CA TYR A 213 -13.94 16.19 12.98
C TYR A 213 -14.81 15.54 14.05
N ASP A 214 -14.75 16.02 15.29
CA ASP A 214 -15.66 15.59 16.37
C ASP A 214 -17.12 15.91 16.03
N THR A 215 -17.37 17.11 15.49
CA THR A 215 -18.71 17.51 15.03
C THR A 215 -19.21 16.63 13.90
N LEU A 216 -18.37 16.32 12.91
CA LEU A 216 -18.71 15.44 11.79
C LEU A 216 -18.98 14.01 12.25
N LEU A 217 -18.18 13.47 13.16
CA LEU A 217 -18.36 12.13 13.72
C LEU A 217 -19.64 12.04 14.57
N GLY A 218 -19.90 13.04 15.42
CA GLY A 218 -21.15 13.15 16.17
C GLY A 218 -22.38 13.29 15.27
N THR A 219 -22.24 14.05 14.18
CA THR A 219 -23.29 14.18 13.16
C THR A 219 -23.53 12.86 12.44
N TRP A 220 -22.48 12.10 12.13
CA TRP A 220 -22.62 10.77 11.55
C TRP A 220 -23.48 9.86 12.43
N HIS A 221 -23.19 9.76 13.73
CA HIS A 221 -23.94 8.93 14.66
C HIS A 221 -25.41 9.36 14.79
N SER A 222 -25.65 10.65 15.01
CA SER A 222 -27.01 11.19 15.18
C SER A 222 -27.84 11.06 13.90
N GLN A 223 -27.27 11.39 12.75
CA GLN A 223 -27.96 11.28 11.46
C GLN A 223 -28.16 9.82 11.03
N LEU A 224 -27.26 8.90 11.39
CA LEU A 224 -27.47 7.48 11.12
C LEU A 224 -28.71 6.96 11.86
N GLN A 225 -28.82 7.27 13.16
CA GLN A 225 -29.99 6.89 13.97
C GLN A 225 -31.29 7.52 13.43
N TRP A 226 -31.24 8.76 12.96
CA TRP A 226 -32.40 9.44 12.39
C TRP A 226 -32.78 8.87 11.02
N THR A 227 -31.82 8.70 10.11
CA THR A 227 -32.06 8.17 8.76
C THR A 227 -32.52 6.72 8.77
N MET A 228 -32.12 5.91 9.75
CA MET A 228 -32.66 4.54 9.94
C MET A 228 -34.19 4.52 10.14
N GLN A 229 -34.77 5.61 10.67
CA GLN A 229 -36.21 5.70 10.89
C GLN A 229 -36.98 6.15 9.63
N VAL A 230 -36.29 6.78 8.68
CA VAL A 230 -36.90 7.55 7.58
C VAL A 230 -36.61 6.94 6.21
N PHE A 231 -35.38 6.44 5.97
CA PHE A 231 -34.90 5.97 4.67
C PHE A 231 -34.51 4.49 4.69
N LYS A 232 -34.47 3.86 3.51
CA LYS A 232 -34.12 2.44 3.35
C LYS A 232 -32.60 2.16 3.41
N ASN A 233 -31.76 3.08 2.93
CA ASN A 233 -30.29 2.93 2.87
C ASN A 233 -29.57 3.99 3.75
N PRO A 234 -29.73 3.94 5.08
CA PRO A 234 -29.26 5.00 5.97
C PRO A 234 -27.73 5.19 5.94
N HIS A 235 -26.97 4.10 5.89
CA HIS A 235 -25.51 4.12 5.86
C HIS A 235 -24.95 4.88 4.64
N GLU A 236 -25.49 4.62 3.45
CA GLU A 236 -25.07 5.30 2.22
C GLU A 236 -25.41 6.79 2.26
N ILE A 237 -26.60 7.14 2.75
CA ILE A 237 -27.06 8.54 2.83
C ILE A 237 -26.13 9.36 3.72
N VAL A 238 -25.83 8.88 4.94
CA VAL A 238 -24.95 9.61 5.86
C VAL A 238 -23.51 9.67 5.33
N THR A 239 -23.04 8.61 4.66
CA THR A 239 -21.72 8.60 4.00
C THR A 239 -21.65 9.68 2.91
N VAL A 240 -22.68 9.79 2.07
CA VAL A 240 -22.78 10.82 1.02
C VAL A 240 -22.88 12.23 1.62
N LEU A 241 -23.59 12.39 2.74
CA LEU A 241 -23.63 13.67 3.46
C LEU A 241 -22.23 14.12 3.90
N LEU A 242 -21.43 13.23 4.48
CA LEU A 242 -20.05 13.55 4.90
C LEU A 242 -19.17 13.90 3.70
N ILE A 243 -19.22 13.11 2.61
CA ILE A 243 -18.48 13.37 1.36
C ILE A 243 -18.80 14.77 0.83
N GLN A 244 -20.09 15.08 0.67
CA GLN A 244 -20.50 16.37 0.15
C GLN A 244 -20.16 17.54 1.06
N THR A 245 -20.18 17.32 2.38
CA THR A 245 -19.83 18.34 3.37
C THR A 245 -18.35 18.65 3.31
N LEU A 246 -17.49 17.63 3.42
CA LEU A 246 -16.03 17.77 3.34
C LEU A 246 -15.59 18.39 1.99
N GLY A 247 -16.25 18.01 0.89
CA GLY A 247 -16.00 18.60 -0.43
C GLY A 247 -16.49 20.04 -0.62
N ALA A 248 -17.39 20.53 0.25
CA ALA A 248 -17.97 21.87 0.17
C ALA A 248 -17.43 22.84 1.24
N LEU A 249 -16.46 22.43 2.05
CA LEU A 249 -15.85 23.28 3.07
C LEU A 249 -15.17 24.49 2.42
N VAL A 250 -15.44 25.67 2.97
CA VAL A 250 -14.83 26.94 2.56
C VAL A 250 -14.33 27.67 3.82
N PRO A 251 -13.02 27.93 3.97
CA PRO A 251 -11.92 27.45 3.12
C PRO A 251 -11.82 25.91 3.11
N SER A 252 -11.33 25.30 2.04
CA SER A 252 -11.18 23.84 1.98
C SER A 252 -9.99 23.39 2.84
N ILE A 253 -10.03 22.15 3.36
CA ILE A 253 -8.94 21.58 4.17
C ILE A 253 -7.58 21.67 3.45
N PRO A 254 -7.44 21.35 2.14
CA PRO A 254 -6.18 21.54 1.41
C PRO A 254 -5.67 22.98 1.44
N VAL A 255 -6.55 23.98 1.32
CA VAL A 255 -6.17 25.40 1.41
C VAL A 255 -5.66 25.71 2.81
N CYS A 256 -6.38 25.31 3.86
CA CYS A 256 -5.93 25.50 5.23
C CYS A 256 -4.56 24.86 5.49
N LEU A 257 -4.35 23.62 5.04
CA LEU A 257 -3.06 22.93 5.14
C LEU A 257 -1.95 23.69 4.40
N SER A 258 -2.17 24.11 3.15
CA SER A 258 -1.17 24.86 2.38
C SER A 258 -0.76 26.16 3.10
N THR A 259 -1.72 26.94 3.59
CA THR A 259 -1.43 28.17 4.33
C THR A 259 -0.69 27.91 5.65
N ALA A 260 -0.99 26.80 6.34
CA ALA A 260 -0.26 26.41 7.54
C ALA A 260 1.17 25.97 7.23
N MET A 261 1.38 25.26 6.11
CA MET A 261 2.70 24.79 5.68
C MET A 261 3.58 25.92 5.12
N GLU A 262 2.99 26.96 4.54
CA GLU A 262 3.70 28.18 4.12
C GLU A 262 4.14 29.05 5.30
N ARG A 263 3.33 29.09 6.37
CA ARG A 263 3.65 29.84 7.60
C ARG A 263 4.62 29.11 8.52
N ALA A 264 4.68 27.79 8.44
CA ALA A 264 5.59 26.99 9.25
C ALA A 264 7.05 27.24 8.84
N GLY A 265 7.94 27.41 9.83
CA GLY A 265 9.37 27.45 9.58
C GLY A 265 9.87 26.09 9.07
N GLN A 266 10.96 26.08 8.29
CA GLN A 266 11.50 24.85 7.69
C GLN A 266 11.79 23.77 8.75
N GLU A 267 12.25 24.16 9.94
CA GLU A 267 12.60 23.22 11.03
C GLU A 267 11.38 22.52 11.66
N THR A 268 10.20 23.15 11.62
CA THR A 268 8.98 22.63 12.27
C THR A 268 7.92 22.18 11.28
N LYS A 269 8.15 22.39 9.98
CA LYS A 269 7.20 22.09 8.90
C LYS A 269 6.74 20.63 8.91
N LEU A 270 7.66 19.68 8.96
CA LEU A 270 7.33 18.25 9.00
C LEU A 270 6.61 17.86 10.29
N THR A 271 7.08 18.34 11.45
CA THR A 271 6.42 18.11 12.73
C THR A 271 4.99 18.62 12.73
N LYS A 272 4.76 19.82 12.18
CA LYS A 272 3.42 20.41 12.10
C LYS A 272 2.51 19.61 11.17
N LEU A 273 3.04 19.12 10.05
CA LEU A 273 2.30 18.24 9.15
C LEU A 273 1.89 16.93 9.84
N LEU A 274 2.79 16.33 10.62
CA LEU A 274 2.52 15.11 11.37
C LEU A 274 1.43 15.30 12.44
N GLU A 275 1.45 16.41 13.18
CA GLU A 275 0.40 16.75 14.16
C GLU A 275 -0.98 16.85 13.48
N LEU A 276 -1.06 17.62 12.38
CA LEU A 276 -2.30 17.79 11.64
C LEU A 276 -2.78 16.45 11.05
N TYR A 277 -1.88 15.64 10.52
CA TYR A 277 -2.24 14.32 10.01
C TYR A 277 -2.73 13.37 11.12
N ASP A 278 -2.16 13.44 12.33
CA ASP A 278 -2.60 12.63 13.46
C ASP A 278 -4.05 12.94 13.87
N THR A 279 -4.46 14.22 13.85
CA THR A 279 -5.88 14.58 14.08
C THR A 279 -6.81 14.00 13.01
N THR A 280 -6.41 14.05 11.73
CA THR A 280 -7.17 13.42 10.63
C THR A 280 -7.20 11.89 10.77
N LEU A 281 -6.11 11.25 11.21
CA LEU A 281 -6.06 9.82 11.48
C LEU A 281 -6.99 9.41 12.62
N HIS A 282 -7.08 10.22 13.67
CA HIS A 282 -7.99 9.98 14.79
C HIS A 282 -9.45 9.97 14.32
N PHE A 283 -9.82 10.96 13.50
CA PHE A 283 -11.13 11.03 12.85
C PHE A 283 -11.42 9.83 11.95
N ALA A 284 -10.47 9.48 11.07
CA ALA A 284 -10.61 8.36 10.14
C ALA A 284 -10.78 7.03 10.89
N ARG A 285 -10.00 6.79 11.95
CA ARG A 285 -10.17 5.60 12.82
C ARG A 285 -11.52 5.61 13.54
N GLY A 286 -11.99 6.78 13.98
CA GLY A 286 -13.33 6.92 14.55
C GLY A 286 -14.43 6.48 13.58
N LEU A 287 -14.35 6.91 12.33
CA LEU A 287 -15.27 6.48 11.27
C LEU A 287 -15.10 5.00 10.91
N GLU A 288 -13.87 4.49 10.79
CA GLU A 288 -13.59 3.08 10.52
C GLU A 288 -14.22 2.18 11.59
N VAL A 289 -13.96 2.46 12.88
CA VAL A 289 -14.52 1.71 14.01
C VAL A 289 -16.05 1.76 14.01
N ALA A 290 -16.62 2.90 13.66
CA ALA A 290 -18.07 3.07 13.62
C ALA A 290 -18.74 2.32 12.44
N MET A 291 -18.06 2.21 11.29
CA MET A 291 -18.57 1.56 10.08
C MET A 291 -18.26 0.05 10.02
N LEU A 292 -17.20 -0.42 10.67
CA LEU A 292 -16.74 -1.81 10.62
C LEU A 292 -17.81 -2.86 10.99
N PRO A 293 -18.65 -2.68 12.03
CA PRO A 293 -19.65 -3.68 12.42
C PRO A 293 -20.69 -3.96 11.33
N ASN A 294 -21.00 -2.97 10.50
CA ASN A 294 -22.06 -3.02 9.50
C ASN A 294 -21.51 -2.99 8.07
N LEU A 295 -20.22 -3.27 7.86
CA LEU A 295 -19.52 -3.07 6.58
C LEU A 295 -20.22 -3.73 5.36
N GLN A 296 -20.94 -4.84 5.56
CA GLN A 296 -21.73 -5.51 4.52
C GLN A 296 -22.96 -4.71 4.05
N GLU A 297 -23.50 -3.84 4.90
CA GLU A 297 -24.65 -2.96 4.62
C GLU A 297 -24.21 -1.63 3.98
N HIS A 298 -22.91 -1.33 4.02
CA HIS A 298 -22.36 -0.12 3.42
C HIS A 298 -22.12 -0.28 1.91
N ASN A 299 -22.41 0.77 1.15
CA ASN A 299 -21.92 0.88 -0.22
C ASN A 299 -20.41 1.15 -0.21
N LEU A 300 -19.60 0.11 -0.44
CA LEU A 300 -18.14 0.18 -0.36
C LEU A 300 -17.53 1.21 -1.32
N VAL A 301 -18.17 1.48 -2.47
CA VAL A 301 -17.72 2.53 -3.41
C VAL A 301 -17.82 3.91 -2.75
N LYS A 302 -18.90 4.16 -2.01
CA LYS A 302 -19.09 5.42 -1.27
C LYS A 302 -18.21 5.50 -0.05
N VAL A 303 -17.97 4.40 0.67
CA VAL A 303 -16.98 4.40 1.76
C VAL A 303 -15.59 4.73 1.22
N MET A 304 -15.22 4.17 0.06
CA MET A 304 -13.95 4.49 -0.59
C MET A 304 -13.88 5.97 -1.03
N GLU A 305 -14.95 6.53 -1.60
CA GLU A 305 -15.02 7.98 -1.89
C GLU A 305 -14.83 8.84 -0.62
N LEU A 306 -15.41 8.43 0.51
CA LEU A 306 -15.19 9.10 1.80
C LEU A 306 -13.73 9.03 2.25
N VAL A 307 -13.11 7.86 2.16
CA VAL A 307 -11.69 7.64 2.48
C VAL A 307 -10.78 8.57 1.65
N GLU A 308 -11.02 8.72 0.34
CA GLU A 308 -10.29 9.66 -0.52
C GLU A 308 -10.47 11.11 -0.08
N VAL A 309 -11.68 11.51 0.32
CA VAL A 309 -11.96 12.88 0.73
C VAL A 309 -11.30 13.20 2.08
N VAL A 310 -11.19 12.22 2.97
CA VAL A 310 -10.55 12.36 4.30
C VAL A 310 -9.03 12.43 4.18
N TYR A 311 -8.40 11.52 3.44
CA TYR A 311 -6.93 11.45 3.33
C TYR A 311 -6.35 12.29 2.19
N GLY A 312 -7.15 12.57 1.16
CA GLY A 312 -6.75 13.32 -0.03
C GLY A 312 -6.02 14.63 0.22
N PRO A 313 -6.39 15.47 1.22
CA PRO A 313 -5.69 16.71 1.52
C PRO A 313 -4.19 16.55 1.84
N TYR A 314 -3.76 15.38 2.33
CA TYR A 314 -2.37 15.12 2.70
C TYR A 314 -1.55 14.46 1.58
N LYS A 315 -2.22 13.96 0.53
CA LYS A 315 -1.60 13.26 -0.59
C LYS A 315 -0.41 14.00 -1.21
N PRO A 316 -0.48 15.33 -1.49
CA PRO A 316 0.66 16.04 -2.09
C PRO A 316 1.92 16.00 -1.20
N TYR A 317 1.74 16.08 0.12
CA TYR A 317 2.85 16.04 1.07
C TYR A 317 3.38 14.62 1.29
N GLN A 318 2.50 13.61 1.23
CA GLN A 318 2.90 12.19 1.29
C GLN A 318 3.76 11.80 0.08
N LEU A 319 3.42 12.29 -1.12
CA LEU A 319 4.23 12.08 -2.34
C LEU A 319 5.60 12.79 -2.26
N GLN A 320 5.67 13.92 -1.56
CA GLN A 320 6.90 14.69 -1.35
C GLN A 320 7.63 14.33 -0.04
N TYR A 321 7.20 13.27 0.65
CA TYR A 321 7.70 12.94 1.99
C TYR A 321 9.22 12.76 2.03
N GLY A 322 9.80 12.12 1.00
CA GLY A 322 11.25 11.91 0.93
C GLY A 322 12.06 13.21 0.99
N ASP A 323 11.60 14.25 0.29
CA ASP A 323 12.29 15.55 0.27
C ASP A 323 12.06 16.32 1.57
N LEU A 324 10.83 16.25 2.13
CA LEU A 324 10.50 16.87 3.42
C LEU A 324 11.30 16.28 4.59
N GLU A 325 11.45 14.95 4.64
CA GLU A 325 12.23 14.28 5.67
C GLU A 325 13.74 14.53 5.48
N GLU A 326 14.23 14.54 4.23
CA GLU A 326 15.62 14.89 3.93
C GLU A 326 15.95 16.32 4.41
N GLU A 327 15.14 17.32 4.07
CA GLU A 327 15.32 18.70 4.53
C GLU A 327 15.31 18.79 6.06
N ASN A 328 14.32 18.16 6.71
CA ASN A 328 14.22 18.12 8.18
C ASN A 328 15.46 17.50 8.84
N LEU A 329 15.91 16.33 8.36
CA LEU A 329 17.08 15.64 8.90
C LEU A 329 18.36 16.45 8.68
N LEU A 330 18.53 17.06 7.50
CA LEU A 330 19.69 17.87 7.20
C LEU A 330 19.74 19.12 8.08
N ILE A 331 18.62 19.79 8.35
CA ILE A 331 18.55 20.91 9.30
C ILE A 331 18.97 20.45 10.70
N GLN A 332 18.37 19.36 11.20
CA GLN A 332 18.63 18.86 12.56
C GLN A 332 20.07 18.40 12.77
N ILE A 333 20.72 17.80 11.77
CA ILE A 333 22.12 17.38 11.90
C ILE A 333 23.09 18.57 11.81
N SER A 334 22.79 19.63 11.06
CA SER A 334 23.63 20.86 11.10
C SER A 334 23.60 21.57 12.43
N ALA A 335 22.55 21.37 13.24
CA ALA A 335 22.49 21.92 14.59
C ALA A 335 23.37 21.16 15.60
N VAL A 336 24.07 20.09 15.17
CA VAL A 336 25.00 19.30 16.00
C VAL A 336 26.45 19.66 15.62
N PRO A 337 27.07 20.65 16.28
CA PRO A 337 28.44 21.05 15.97
C PRO A 337 29.44 20.00 16.45
N LEU A 338 30.22 19.44 15.54
CA LEU A 338 31.29 18.49 15.88
C LEU A 338 32.65 19.18 16.14
N GLU A 339 32.82 20.41 15.68
CA GLU A 339 34.09 21.13 15.76
C GLU A 339 34.13 22.11 16.94
N HIS A 340 35.17 21.97 17.77
CA HIS A 340 35.44 22.78 18.96
C HIS A 340 36.88 23.28 18.97
N TRP A 341 37.20 24.28 19.81
CA TRP A 341 38.58 24.78 19.91
C TRP A 341 39.56 23.69 20.38
N GLU A 342 39.20 22.97 21.44
CA GLU A 342 40.04 21.91 22.02
C GLU A 342 39.80 20.55 21.35
N VAL A 343 40.87 19.75 21.24
CA VAL A 343 40.78 18.40 20.66
C VAL A 343 39.93 17.47 21.54
N ILE A 344 40.04 17.60 22.86
CA ILE A 344 39.29 16.73 23.78
C ILE A 344 37.78 16.96 23.65
N ASP A 345 37.34 18.21 23.49
CA ASP A 345 35.94 18.56 23.27
C ASP A 345 35.44 18.02 21.93
N CYS A 346 36.24 18.14 20.86
CA CYS A 346 35.90 17.52 19.57
C CYS A 346 35.69 16.00 19.73
N VAL A 347 36.56 15.31 20.46
CA VAL A 347 36.46 13.85 20.68
C VAL A 347 35.23 13.48 21.49
N GLN A 348 34.89 14.28 22.51
CA GLN A 348 33.68 14.07 23.32
C GLN A 348 32.43 14.28 22.47
N GLU A 349 32.37 15.35 21.67
CA GLU A 349 31.21 15.61 20.81
C GLU A 349 31.06 14.56 19.70
N LEU A 350 32.15 14.08 19.11
CA LEU A 350 32.09 12.93 18.17
C LEU A 350 31.50 11.67 18.82
N ASN A 351 31.70 11.48 20.12
CA ASN A 351 31.11 10.36 20.86
C ASN A 351 29.61 10.59 21.12
N HIS A 352 29.23 11.76 21.65
CA HIS A 352 27.83 12.11 21.88
C HIS A 352 27.00 12.13 20.59
N SER A 353 27.60 12.54 19.46
CA SER A 353 26.92 12.63 18.18
C SER A 353 26.45 11.27 17.63
N VAL A 354 27.09 10.16 18.03
CA VAL A 354 26.66 8.80 17.63
C VAL A 354 25.23 8.52 18.10
N ASN A 355 24.94 8.75 19.37
CA ASN A 355 23.58 8.54 19.88
C ASN A 355 22.58 9.51 19.24
N LYS A 356 23.02 10.75 18.98
CA LYS A 356 22.16 11.75 18.34
C LYS A 356 21.78 11.34 16.91
N ILE A 357 22.72 10.91 16.07
CA ILE A 357 22.39 10.52 14.69
C ILE A 357 21.42 9.33 14.63
N PHE A 358 21.60 8.32 15.47
CA PHE A 358 20.66 7.17 15.49
C PHE A 358 19.31 7.54 16.11
N SER A 359 19.25 8.50 17.04
CA SER A 359 17.97 9.03 17.51
C SER A 359 17.20 9.74 16.39
N LEU A 360 17.89 10.52 15.55
CA LEU A 360 17.31 11.20 14.39
C LEU A 360 16.84 10.18 13.34
N ALA A 361 17.68 9.19 13.04
CA ALA A 361 17.37 8.14 12.08
C ALA A 361 16.16 7.29 12.51
N SER A 362 16.05 6.95 13.80
CA SER A 362 14.89 6.23 14.36
C SER A 362 13.62 7.09 14.33
N ALA A 363 13.73 8.38 14.65
CA ALA A 363 12.59 9.30 14.54
C ALA A 363 12.08 9.40 13.09
N ALA A 364 12.98 9.41 12.11
CA ALA A 364 12.59 9.40 10.69
C ALA A 364 11.81 8.14 10.29
N ILE A 365 12.15 6.97 10.85
CA ILE A 365 11.35 5.74 10.65
C ILE A 365 9.93 5.98 11.17
N ASP A 366 9.80 6.48 12.39
CA ASP A 366 8.49 6.69 13.00
C ASP A 366 7.67 7.74 12.25
N ASN A 367 8.29 8.83 11.79
CA ASN A 367 7.66 9.84 10.94
C ASN A 367 7.12 9.23 9.64
N CYS A 368 7.94 8.41 8.96
CA CYS A 368 7.56 7.71 7.73
C CYS A 368 6.33 6.83 7.96
N MET A 369 6.35 6.02 9.03
CA MET A 369 5.24 5.11 9.34
C MET A 369 3.98 5.90 9.70
N LYS A 370 4.10 6.99 10.47
CA LYS A 370 2.96 7.83 10.86
C LYS A 370 2.30 8.52 9.67
N LEU A 371 3.08 9.16 8.79
CA LEU A 371 2.52 9.96 7.71
C LEU A 371 2.09 9.13 6.50
N THR A 372 2.83 8.06 6.18
CA THR A 372 2.69 7.35 4.89
C THR A 372 2.24 5.90 5.03
N ASP A 373 2.09 5.39 6.26
CA ASP A 373 1.75 3.99 6.54
C ASP A 373 2.72 2.99 5.84
N GLY A 374 3.98 3.41 5.69
CA GLY A 374 5.03 2.62 5.05
C GLY A 374 5.12 2.74 3.53
N LEU A 375 4.23 3.48 2.87
CA LEU A 375 4.31 3.71 1.41
C LEU A 375 5.48 4.64 1.03
N GLY A 376 5.91 5.53 1.93
CA GLY A 376 7.01 6.48 1.70
C GLY A 376 8.42 5.92 1.93
N VAL A 377 8.60 4.60 2.04
CA VAL A 377 9.88 3.98 2.44
C VAL A 377 11.01 4.26 1.44
N CYS A 378 10.73 4.34 0.13
CA CYS A 378 11.74 4.69 -0.87
C CYS A 378 12.32 6.09 -0.61
N GLY A 379 11.46 7.06 -0.29
CA GLY A 379 11.84 8.41 0.12
C GLY A 379 12.61 8.42 1.45
N LEU A 380 12.16 7.64 2.45
CA LEU A 380 12.88 7.49 3.72
C LEU A 380 14.32 6.98 3.51
N LEU A 381 14.51 5.95 2.68
CA LEU A 381 15.85 5.40 2.40
C LEU A 381 16.76 6.43 1.73
N LYS A 382 16.21 7.29 0.86
CA LYS A 382 16.94 8.43 0.28
C LYS A 382 17.36 9.42 1.37
N ALA A 383 16.42 9.85 2.22
CA ALA A 383 16.67 10.81 3.30
C ALA A 383 17.70 10.30 4.32
N LEU A 384 17.62 9.03 4.72
CA LEU A 384 18.59 8.40 5.62
C LEU A 384 20.00 8.35 5.02
N ARG A 385 20.13 8.06 3.72
CA ARG A 385 21.43 8.09 3.04
C ARG A 385 22.03 9.50 3.04
N ALA A 386 21.21 10.54 2.80
CA ALA A 386 21.65 11.93 2.88
C ALA A 386 22.11 12.32 4.29
N LEU A 387 21.36 11.92 5.33
CA LEU A 387 21.72 12.13 6.74
C LEU A 387 23.10 11.53 7.06
N PHE A 388 23.30 10.24 6.77
CA PHE A 388 24.57 9.57 7.05
C PHE A 388 25.72 10.12 6.21
N ALA A 389 25.47 10.54 4.97
CA ALA A 389 26.49 11.16 4.12
C ALA A 389 26.94 12.51 4.66
N LYS A 390 26.00 13.39 5.08
CA LYS A 390 26.33 14.68 5.70
C LYS A 390 27.11 14.48 7.01
N TYR A 391 26.63 13.60 7.88
CA TYR A 391 27.34 13.28 9.12
C TYR A 391 28.76 12.74 8.87
N ALA A 392 28.93 11.83 7.90
CA ALA A 392 30.26 11.32 7.58
C ALA A 392 31.18 12.42 7.03
N SER A 393 30.66 13.38 6.28
CA SER A 393 31.41 14.55 5.84
C SER A 393 31.85 15.41 7.02
N ASP A 394 30.95 15.76 7.92
CA ASP A 394 31.23 16.61 9.09
C ASP A 394 32.20 15.92 10.07
N PHE A 395 32.04 14.61 10.27
CA PHE A 395 32.97 13.79 11.05
C PHE A 395 34.36 13.77 10.39
N THR A 396 34.44 13.62 9.07
CA THR A 396 35.72 13.65 8.33
C THR A 396 36.42 15.00 8.48
N ASN A 397 35.69 16.10 8.37
CA ASN A 397 36.22 17.45 8.56
C ASN A 397 36.76 17.65 9.98
N THR A 398 36.03 17.13 10.97
CA THR A 398 36.46 17.16 12.38
C THR A 398 37.74 16.33 12.58
N LEU A 399 37.86 15.16 11.97
CA LEU A 399 39.11 14.36 12.01
C LEU A 399 40.29 15.10 11.39
N GLN A 400 40.08 15.79 10.27
CA GLN A 400 41.12 16.63 9.65
C GLN A 400 41.51 17.81 10.55
N SER A 401 40.54 18.43 11.22
CA SER A 401 40.78 19.50 12.20
C SER A 401 41.59 18.99 13.40
N VAL A 402 41.22 17.83 13.97
CA VAL A 402 41.98 17.17 15.04
C VAL A 402 43.40 16.85 14.60
N ARG A 403 43.59 16.33 13.38
CA ARG A 403 44.92 16.04 12.81
C ARG A 403 45.81 17.29 12.78
N LYS A 404 45.27 18.43 12.31
CA LYS A 404 45.97 19.72 12.27
C LYS A 404 46.29 20.24 13.67
N LYS A 405 45.32 20.19 14.60
CA LYS A 405 45.51 20.61 16.01
C LYS A 405 46.56 19.79 16.73
N CYS A 406 46.66 18.50 16.42
CA CYS A 406 47.71 17.61 16.92
C CYS A 406 49.07 17.78 16.20
N LYS A 407 49.18 18.68 15.22
CA LYS A 407 50.40 18.96 14.44
C LYS A 407 51.02 17.71 13.80
N LEU A 408 50.18 16.81 13.30
CA LEU A 408 50.65 15.54 12.75
C LEU A 408 51.28 15.65 11.35
N ASP A 409 51.06 16.78 10.67
CA ASP A 409 51.56 17.02 9.31
C ASP A 409 52.91 17.78 9.28
N ASP A 410 53.31 18.41 10.39
CA ASP A 410 54.55 19.20 10.49
C ASP A 410 55.63 18.48 11.30
N ILE A 411 56.76 18.18 10.66
CA ILE A 411 57.97 17.70 11.35
C ILE A 411 58.83 18.92 11.67
N ALA A 412 58.58 19.56 12.83
CA ALA A 412 59.47 20.62 13.30
C ALA A 412 60.86 20.04 13.59
N SER A 413 61.89 20.56 12.91
CA SER A 413 63.27 20.05 12.97
C SER A 413 63.97 20.31 14.31
N ASP A 414 63.49 21.26 15.11
CA ASP A 414 64.18 21.78 16.30
C ASP A 414 63.37 21.71 17.61
N SER A 415 62.24 20.99 17.64
CA SER A 415 61.50 20.80 18.89
C SER A 415 62.17 19.77 19.79
N LEU A 416 62.50 20.15 21.02
CA LEU A 416 62.84 19.22 22.11
C LEU A 416 61.76 18.14 22.21
N PHE A 417 62.17 16.88 22.28
CA PHE A 417 61.24 15.77 22.43
C PHE A 417 60.41 15.92 23.72
N GLN A 418 59.09 15.89 23.59
CA GLN A 418 58.15 15.97 24.71
C GLN A 418 57.26 14.73 24.67
N GLU A 419 57.14 14.01 25.80
CA GLU A 419 56.32 12.79 25.95
C GLU A 419 54.82 13.12 26.00
N ASP A 420 54.29 13.67 24.92
CA ASP A 420 52.86 13.95 24.81
C ASP A 420 52.17 12.89 23.94
N TRP A 421 51.52 11.94 24.62
CA TRP A 421 50.71 10.87 24.07
C TRP A 421 49.23 11.24 23.95
N ALA A 422 48.83 12.48 24.25
CA ALA A 422 47.42 12.89 24.22
C ALA A 422 46.81 12.69 22.82
N ALA A 423 47.55 12.99 21.75
CA ALA A 423 47.10 12.77 20.37
C ALA A 423 46.77 11.29 20.09
N PHE A 424 47.60 10.37 20.60
CA PHE A 424 47.35 8.93 20.45
C PHE A 424 46.16 8.47 21.29
N GLN A 425 46.06 8.91 22.55
CA GLN A 425 44.93 8.60 23.43
C GLN A 425 43.60 9.10 22.86
N ASN A 426 43.59 10.32 22.30
CA ASN A 426 42.42 10.89 21.61
C ASN A 426 42.07 10.08 20.35
N SER A 427 43.06 9.64 19.59
CA SER A 427 42.84 8.80 18.40
C SER A 427 42.25 7.42 18.76
N ILE A 428 42.67 6.80 19.86
CA ILE A 428 42.06 5.56 20.37
C ILE A 428 40.58 5.78 20.71
N ARG A 429 40.25 6.88 21.42
CA ARG A 429 38.87 7.21 21.76
C ARG A 429 38.00 7.36 20.51
N ILE A 430 38.51 8.05 19.48
CA ILE A 430 37.83 8.17 18.18
C ILE A 430 37.65 6.81 17.51
N ILE A 431 38.63 5.90 17.56
CA ILE A 431 38.49 4.54 17.03
C ILE A 431 37.39 3.78 17.77
N THR A 432 37.32 3.90 19.11
CA THR A 432 36.22 3.32 19.89
C THR A 432 34.86 3.88 19.45
N THR A 433 34.77 5.20 19.25
CA THR A 433 33.57 5.86 18.71
C THR A 433 33.19 5.34 17.31
N CYS A 434 34.15 5.15 16.41
CA CYS A 434 33.91 4.58 15.08
C CYS A 434 33.43 3.12 15.14
N GLY A 435 33.98 2.34 16.08
CA GLY A 435 33.53 0.97 16.33
C GLY A 435 32.08 0.92 16.82
N GLU A 436 31.73 1.79 17.77
CA GLU A 436 30.34 1.91 18.25
C GLU A 436 29.38 2.39 17.16
N LEU A 437 29.79 3.36 16.34
CA LEU A 437 29.05 3.86 15.19
C LEU A 437 28.74 2.75 14.17
N LEU A 438 29.72 1.88 13.86
CA LEU A 438 29.51 0.73 12.97
C LEU A 438 28.59 -0.33 13.58
N ARG A 439 28.70 -0.57 14.89
CA ARG A 439 27.86 -1.52 15.62
C ARG A 439 26.40 -1.05 15.62
N GLN A 440 26.15 0.19 16.05
CA GLN A 440 24.82 0.79 16.06
C GLN A 440 24.22 0.90 14.64
N CYS A 441 25.05 1.12 13.61
CA CYS A 441 24.58 1.12 12.22
C CYS A 441 24.01 -0.24 11.80
N GLY A 442 24.65 -1.34 12.21
CA GLY A 442 24.14 -2.69 11.96
C GLY A 442 22.83 -2.96 12.70
N ASP A 443 22.77 -2.61 13.98
CA ASP A 443 21.57 -2.75 14.81
C ASP A 443 20.40 -1.93 14.24
N PHE A 444 20.68 -0.70 13.78
CA PHE A 444 19.69 0.19 13.17
C PHE A 444 19.17 -0.35 11.83
N GLU A 445 20.05 -0.84 10.96
CA GLU A 445 19.63 -1.40 9.66
C GLU A 445 18.71 -2.61 9.84
N GLN A 446 18.97 -3.44 10.87
CA GLN A 446 18.11 -4.55 11.27
C GLN A 446 16.74 -4.07 11.76
N GLN A 447 16.69 -3.03 12.59
CA GLN A 447 15.44 -2.43 13.08
C GLN A 447 14.63 -1.81 11.94
N LEU A 448 15.29 -1.09 11.03
CA LEU A 448 14.68 -0.49 9.84
C LEU A 448 14.00 -1.55 8.97
N ALA A 449 14.70 -2.64 8.63
CA ALA A 449 14.14 -3.73 7.84
C ALA A 449 12.90 -4.35 8.51
N ASN A 450 12.96 -4.59 9.82
CA ASN A 450 11.84 -5.15 10.58
C ASN A 450 10.62 -4.22 10.59
N ARG A 451 10.82 -2.92 10.79
CA ARG A 451 9.75 -1.91 10.81
C ARG A 451 9.11 -1.74 9.43
N ILE A 452 9.92 -1.73 8.37
CA ILE A 452 9.42 -1.70 6.99
C ILE A 452 8.53 -2.93 6.71
N LEU A 453 9.01 -4.13 7.05
CA LEU A 453 8.24 -5.36 6.80
C LEU A 453 6.97 -5.44 7.66
N SER A 454 6.99 -4.99 8.92
CA SER A 454 5.81 -5.03 9.78
C SER A 454 4.69 -4.12 9.32
N THR A 455 5.01 -2.99 8.68
CA THR A 455 4.03 -1.97 8.30
C THR A 455 3.71 -2.05 6.81
N ALA A 456 4.72 -1.99 5.94
CA ALA A 456 4.54 -2.00 4.49
C ALA A 456 4.42 -3.42 3.90
N GLY A 457 4.81 -4.46 4.64
CA GLY A 457 4.71 -5.85 4.18
C GLY A 457 3.28 -6.29 3.84
N LYS A 458 2.26 -5.64 4.41
CA LYS A 458 0.83 -5.88 4.10
C LYS A 458 0.46 -5.59 2.64
N TYR A 459 1.24 -4.74 1.94
CA TYR A 459 1.02 -4.41 0.54
C TYR A 459 1.59 -5.45 -0.43
N LEU A 460 2.47 -6.34 0.04
CA LEU A 460 2.94 -7.47 -0.75
C LEU A 460 1.86 -8.55 -0.82
N SER A 461 1.34 -8.83 -2.01
CA SER A 461 0.56 -10.04 -2.23
C SER A 461 1.44 -11.28 -2.08
N ASP A 462 0.91 -12.37 -1.50
CA ASP A 462 1.65 -13.64 -1.36
C ASP A 462 2.11 -14.24 -2.69
N SER A 463 1.53 -13.81 -3.81
CA SER A 463 1.86 -14.22 -5.18
C SER A 463 2.79 -13.26 -5.93
N TYR A 464 3.31 -12.20 -5.30
CA TYR A 464 4.12 -11.20 -6.00
C TYR A 464 5.46 -11.78 -6.46
N SER A 465 5.74 -11.67 -7.77
CA SER A 465 7.06 -11.98 -8.35
C SER A 465 7.52 -10.81 -9.23
N PRO A 466 8.76 -10.30 -9.06
CA PRO A 466 9.27 -9.14 -9.83
C PRO A 466 9.34 -9.38 -11.34
N CYS A 467 9.37 -10.65 -11.78
CA CYS A 467 9.50 -11.06 -13.17
C CYS A 467 8.17 -11.28 -13.91
N SER A 468 7.03 -10.95 -13.30
CA SER A 468 5.77 -10.94 -14.03
C SER A 468 5.73 -9.71 -14.95
N LEU A 469 5.89 -9.94 -16.26
CA LEU A 469 5.75 -8.91 -17.29
C LEU A 469 4.41 -8.18 -17.09
N SER A 470 4.50 -6.87 -16.88
CA SER A 470 3.36 -5.97 -16.74
C SER A 470 2.50 -5.95 -18.02
N GLY A 471 1.19 -6.18 -17.85
CA GLY A 471 0.16 -5.91 -18.85
C GLY A 471 -0.51 -7.18 -19.38
N LEU A 472 -1.81 -7.35 -19.09
CA LEU A 472 -2.68 -8.44 -19.54
C LEU A 472 -2.64 -9.75 -18.72
N GLN A 473 -2.64 -9.66 -17.40
CA GLN A 473 -3.56 -10.52 -16.66
C GLN A 473 -4.68 -9.63 -16.16
N ASP A 474 -5.83 -9.74 -16.84
CA ASP A 474 -7.11 -9.56 -16.21
C ASP A 474 -6.98 -10.12 -14.80
N VAL A 475 -7.16 -9.24 -13.81
CA VAL A 475 -7.63 -9.70 -12.50
C VAL A 475 -8.93 -10.41 -12.84
N SER A 476 -8.84 -11.73 -12.99
CA SER A 476 -9.99 -12.61 -13.12
C SER A 476 -10.93 -12.22 -11.99
N LEU A 477 -11.98 -11.49 -12.36
CA LEU A 477 -13.10 -11.08 -11.52
C LEU A 477 -13.90 -12.30 -11.02
N ALA A 478 -13.40 -13.53 -11.23
CA ALA A 478 -14.14 -14.76 -10.98
C ALA A 478 -13.69 -15.56 -9.74
N ASP A 479 -12.50 -15.34 -9.15
CA ASP A 479 -12.01 -16.20 -8.06
C ASP A 479 -11.49 -15.47 -6.81
N LYS A 480 -12.14 -14.36 -6.45
CA LYS A 480 -12.21 -13.94 -5.04
C LYS A 480 -13.64 -13.55 -4.69
N LYS A 481 -14.38 -14.51 -4.14
CA LYS A 481 -15.22 -14.19 -2.97
C LYS A 481 -14.29 -13.80 -1.81
N SER A 482 -13.56 -12.70 -1.92
CA SER A 482 -13.00 -12.04 -0.75
C SER A 482 -14.15 -11.31 -0.11
N THR A 483 -14.57 -11.80 1.06
CA THR A 483 -15.21 -10.97 2.09
C THR A 483 -14.71 -9.53 1.97
N GLY A 484 -15.61 -8.59 1.69
CA GLY A 484 -15.28 -7.20 1.34
C GLY A 484 -14.20 -6.67 2.26
N LYS A 485 -13.02 -6.41 1.69
CA LYS A 485 -11.89 -5.87 2.43
C LYS A 485 -12.20 -4.44 2.86
N ASN A 486 -11.62 -4.03 3.97
CA ASN A 486 -11.90 -2.75 4.60
C ASN A 486 -11.30 -1.58 3.79
N PRO A 487 -12.10 -0.68 3.19
CA PRO A 487 -11.60 0.40 2.34
C PRO A 487 -10.64 1.36 3.06
N TRP A 488 -10.78 1.52 4.38
CA TRP A 488 -9.89 2.34 5.20
C TRP A 488 -8.46 1.80 5.26
N GLN A 489 -8.29 0.48 5.12
CA GLN A 489 -6.98 -0.19 5.15
C GLN A 489 -6.40 -0.42 3.76
N GLU A 490 -7.22 -0.36 2.72
CA GLU A 490 -6.82 -0.51 1.32
C GLU A 490 -6.35 0.80 0.67
N TYR A 491 -6.54 1.93 1.34
CA TYR A 491 -6.14 3.22 0.82
C TYR A 491 -4.64 3.24 0.48
N ASN A 492 -4.35 3.30 -0.82
CA ASN A 492 -2.99 3.29 -1.35
C ASN A 492 -2.86 4.44 -2.36
N TYR A 493 -2.50 5.60 -1.84
CA TYR A 493 -2.30 6.80 -2.65
C TYR A 493 -1.15 6.63 -3.67
N LEU A 494 -0.12 5.85 -3.33
CA LEU A 494 1.08 5.69 -4.14
C LEU A 494 0.78 4.88 -5.41
N GLN A 495 0.01 3.80 -5.29
CA GLN A 495 -0.39 2.97 -6.43
C GLN A 495 -1.19 3.77 -7.47
N LYS A 496 -2.03 4.70 -7.02
CA LYS A 496 -2.91 5.51 -7.88
C LYS A 496 -2.15 6.63 -8.60
N GLU A 497 -1.22 7.28 -7.93
CA GLU A 497 -0.56 8.50 -8.43
C GLU A 497 0.83 8.26 -9.03
N ASN A 498 1.60 7.34 -8.44
CA ASN A 498 2.95 7.03 -8.88
C ASN A 498 3.20 5.50 -8.91
N PRO A 499 2.67 4.81 -9.94
CA PRO A 499 2.79 3.36 -10.03
C PRO A 499 4.23 2.87 -10.16
N VAL A 500 5.15 3.71 -10.67
CA VAL A 500 6.58 3.38 -10.81
C VAL A 500 7.25 3.31 -9.44
N GLU A 501 7.04 4.32 -8.61
CA GLU A 501 7.58 4.33 -7.24
C GLU A 501 6.94 3.24 -6.38
N HIS A 502 5.64 2.97 -6.58
CA HIS A 502 4.97 1.82 -5.96
C HIS A 502 5.61 0.49 -6.37
N ALA A 503 5.96 0.30 -7.65
CA ALA A 503 6.66 -0.90 -8.10
C ALA A 503 8.06 -1.03 -7.47
N SER A 504 8.80 0.08 -7.35
CA SER A 504 10.09 0.10 -6.65
C SER A 504 9.95 -0.27 -5.17
N LEU A 505 8.90 0.22 -4.50
CA LEU A 505 8.57 -0.17 -3.13
C LEU A 505 8.34 -1.68 -3.06
N LEU A 506 7.49 -2.25 -3.91
CA LEU A 506 7.22 -3.69 -3.91
C LEU A 506 8.49 -4.52 -4.17
N GLU A 507 9.38 -4.07 -5.05
CA GLU A 507 10.69 -4.71 -5.26
C GLU A 507 11.54 -4.68 -3.98
N THR A 508 11.64 -3.51 -3.33
CA THR A 508 12.38 -3.42 -2.05
C THR A 508 11.78 -4.35 -0.99
N LEU A 509 10.46 -4.39 -0.84
CA LEU A 509 9.79 -5.27 0.11
C LEU A 509 10.00 -6.76 -0.23
N TYR A 510 9.95 -7.12 -1.51
CA TYR A 510 10.20 -8.49 -1.97
C TYR A 510 11.62 -8.94 -1.61
N THR A 511 12.62 -8.13 -1.92
CA THR A 511 14.02 -8.43 -1.58
C THR A 511 14.23 -8.54 -0.06
N LEU A 512 13.51 -7.71 0.72
CA LEU A 512 13.52 -7.79 2.18
C LEU A 512 12.89 -9.07 2.73
N LYS A 513 11.81 -9.56 2.10
CA LYS A 513 11.14 -10.80 2.48
C LYS A 513 11.98 -12.03 2.11
N GLU A 514 12.63 -12.03 0.94
CA GLU A 514 13.41 -13.17 0.43
C GLU A 514 14.74 -13.37 1.18
N LYS A 515 15.50 -12.29 1.41
CA LYS A 515 16.84 -12.40 2.04
C LYS A 515 16.78 -12.61 3.56
N GLY A 516 15.60 -12.51 4.17
CA GLY A 516 15.41 -12.59 5.62
C GLY A 516 16.02 -11.38 6.35
N THR A 517 15.52 -11.04 7.53
CA THR A 517 15.75 -9.72 8.16
C THR A 517 17.22 -9.38 8.47
N SER A 518 18.15 -10.34 8.44
CA SER A 518 19.55 -10.20 8.86
C SER A 518 20.57 -9.91 7.76
N ASN A 519 20.24 -10.10 6.48
CA ASN A 519 21.20 -10.00 5.37
C ASN A 519 20.78 -8.97 4.30
N HIS A 520 20.34 -7.80 4.76
CA HIS A 520 19.90 -6.70 3.89
C HIS A 520 20.97 -5.63 3.73
N SER A 521 20.98 -4.99 2.56
CA SER A 521 21.93 -3.94 2.19
C SER A 521 21.19 -2.62 1.90
N LEU A 522 20.29 -2.22 2.79
CA LEU A 522 19.46 -1.01 2.64
C LEU A 522 20.33 0.26 2.69
N LEU A 523 21.33 0.27 3.58
CA LEU A 523 22.23 1.38 3.88
C LEU A 523 23.69 1.06 3.55
N SER A 524 23.94 0.26 2.51
CA SER A 524 25.29 -0.17 2.10
C SER A 524 26.25 1.00 1.82
N ALA A 525 25.77 2.06 1.17
CA ALA A 525 26.54 3.29 0.93
C ALA A 525 26.93 3.97 2.25
N SER A 526 25.97 4.11 3.19
CA SER A 526 26.22 4.66 4.52
C SER A 526 27.25 3.84 5.28
N ARG A 527 27.10 2.51 5.31
CA ARG A 527 28.05 1.59 5.97
C ARG A 527 29.45 1.70 5.40
N THR A 528 29.57 1.87 4.08
CA THR A 528 30.86 2.08 3.41
C THR A 528 31.50 3.40 3.84
N ALA A 529 30.73 4.49 3.93
CA ALA A 529 31.21 5.78 4.41
C ALA A 529 31.68 5.71 5.88
N LEU A 530 30.92 5.06 6.75
CA LEU A 530 31.30 4.87 8.17
C LEU A 530 32.56 3.99 8.31
N THR A 531 32.72 2.97 7.47
CA THR A 531 33.92 2.14 7.45
C THR A 531 35.14 2.96 7.04
N ARG A 532 34.98 3.90 6.10
CA ARG A 532 36.04 4.84 5.72
C ARG A 532 36.43 5.78 6.86
N LEU A 533 35.47 6.27 7.66
CA LEU A 533 35.79 7.05 8.87
C LEU A 533 36.66 6.26 9.84
N ASN A 534 36.31 4.99 10.05
CA ASN A 534 37.08 4.10 10.91
C ASN A 534 38.51 3.94 10.39
N GLN A 535 38.72 3.78 9.08
CA GLN A 535 40.05 3.71 8.48
C GLN A 535 40.85 5.00 8.68
N LEU A 536 40.22 6.17 8.52
CA LEU A 536 40.86 7.47 8.76
C LEU A 536 41.25 7.65 10.24
N ALA A 537 40.41 7.20 11.17
CA ALA A 537 40.72 7.22 12.60
C ALA A 537 41.92 6.31 12.94
N HIS A 538 42.00 5.12 12.33
CA HIS A 538 43.16 4.23 12.46
C HIS A 538 44.44 4.85 11.89
N GLN A 539 44.34 5.54 10.73
CA GLN A 539 45.46 6.26 10.15
C GLN A 539 45.93 7.41 11.05
N LEU A 540 45.00 8.16 11.65
CA LEU A 540 45.32 9.20 12.63
C LEU A 540 46.09 8.64 13.83
N ALA A 541 45.63 7.51 14.40
CA ALA A 541 46.31 6.84 15.51
C ALA A 541 47.71 6.37 15.10
N PHE A 542 47.84 5.75 13.92
CA PHE A 542 49.12 5.31 13.37
C PHE A 542 50.09 6.50 13.23
N ASP A 543 49.68 7.57 12.57
CA ASP A 543 50.52 8.73 12.35
C ASP A 543 50.92 9.40 13.67
N SER A 544 50.03 9.43 14.66
CA SER A 544 50.33 10.00 15.99
C SER A 544 51.46 9.27 16.73
N VAL A 545 51.53 7.94 16.59
CA VAL A 545 52.58 7.12 17.21
C VAL A 545 53.88 7.23 16.42
N PHE A 546 53.80 7.02 15.11
CA PHE A 546 54.99 6.94 14.26
C PHE A 546 55.68 8.30 14.07
N LEU A 547 54.95 9.41 14.14
CA LEU A 547 55.56 10.74 14.13
C LEU A 547 56.48 10.93 15.35
N ARG A 548 56.07 10.48 16.54
CA ARG A 548 56.90 10.57 17.75
C ARG A 548 58.17 9.74 17.63
N ILE A 549 58.05 8.50 17.16
CA ILE A 549 59.20 7.63 16.88
C ILE A 549 60.14 8.31 15.86
N LYS A 550 59.59 8.91 14.80
CA LYS A 550 60.37 9.62 13.77
C LYS A 550 61.09 10.85 14.34
N GLN A 551 60.43 11.66 15.16
CA GLN A 551 61.04 12.82 15.84
C GLN A 551 62.23 12.41 16.71
N GLN A 552 62.09 11.32 17.48
CA GLN A 552 63.20 10.79 18.29
C GLN A 552 64.36 10.29 17.44
N LEU A 553 64.08 9.55 16.37
CA LEU A 553 65.13 9.06 15.48
C LEU A 553 65.87 10.20 14.76
N LEU A 554 65.19 11.31 14.46
CA LEU A 554 65.82 12.50 13.87
C LEU A 554 66.81 13.17 14.85
N LEU A 555 66.52 13.17 16.16
CA LEU A 555 67.43 13.72 17.17
C LEU A 555 68.75 12.93 17.27
N ILE A 556 68.76 11.63 16.93
CA ILE A 556 69.98 10.80 16.90
C ILE A 556 71.02 11.40 15.95
N SER A 557 70.58 11.89 14.78
CA SER A 557 71.49 12.48 13.79
C SER A 557 72.19 13.76 14.27
N LYS A 558 71.66 14.40 15.32
CA LYS A 558 72.17 15.65 15.90
C LYS A 558 72.94 15.44 17.21
N MET A 559 73.08 14.20 17.70
CA MET A 559 73.80 13.92 18.94
C MET A 559 75.32 14.17 18.79
N GLU A 560 75.91 14.87 19.76
CA GLU A 560 77.33 15.24 19.77
C GLU A 560 78.26 14.01 19.66
N GLY A 561 77.86 12.88 20.23
CA GLY A 561 78.63 11.62 20.16
C GLY A 561 78.71 10.99 18.75
N TRP A 562 77.86 11.40 17.81
CA TRP A 562 77.90 10.94 16.41
C TRP A 562 78.53 11.97 15.46
N SER A 563 78.71 13.21 15.92
CA SER A 563 79.29 14.32 15.15
C SER A 563 80.74 14.65 15.51
N SER A 564 81.32 13.99 16.54
CA SER A 564 82.73 14.13 16.94
C SER A 564 83.74 13.41 16.04
N GLY A 565 83.31 12.83 14.91
CA GLY A 565 84.20 12.33 13.87
C GLY A 565 84.74 13.43 12.96
N GLY A 566 85.49 14.39 13.52
CA GLY A 566 86.27 15.34 12.73
C GLY A 566 87.34 14.61 11.92
N LEU A 567 87.37 14.83 10.60
CA LEU A 567 88.45 14.33 9.74
C LEU A 567 89.82 14.80 10.27
N GLY A 568 90.63 13.85 10.73
CA GLY A 568 92.08 14.02 10.75
C GLY A 568 92.77 14.26 12.10
N GLU A 569 92.26 13.72 13.21
CA GLU A 569 93.10 13.54 14.41
C GLU A 569 93.50 12.07 14.60
N THR A 570 94.78 11.88 14.86
CA THR A 570 95.47 10.61 15.03
C THR A 570 94.79 9.71 16.05
N LEU A 571 94.58 8.44 15.67
CA LEU A 571 94.01 7.34 16.48
C LEU A 571 94.88 7.02 17.72
N THR A 572 94.88 7.90 18.72
CA THR A 572 95.45 7.61 20.05
C THR A 572 94.47 7.83 21.20
N ASP A 573 93.24 8.26 20.93
CA ASP A 573 92.16 8.21 21.92
C ASP A 573 91.41 6.87 21.80
N ASP A 574 91.18 6.24 22.95
CA ASP A 574 90.49 4.97 23.09
C ASP A 574 89.22 4.95 22.22
N LEU A 575 89.13 3.96 21.33
CA LEU A 575 87.89 3.66 20.60
C LEU A 575 86.72 3.71 21.59
N PRO A 576 85.56 4.29 21.22
CA PRO A 576 84.42 4.35 22.11
C PRO A 576 84.10 2.92 22.57
N ASN A 577 84.27 2.64 23.86
CA ASN A 577 83.89 1.37 24.45
C ASN A 577 82.41 1.15 24.14
N PHE A 578 82.10 0.25 23.20
CA PHE A 578 80.74 -0.13 22.89
C PHE A 578 80.07 -0.54 24.20
N SER A 579 79.14 0.28 24.69
CA SER A 579 78.45 0.00 25.94
C SER A 579 77.74 -1.34 25.81
N LEU A 580 78.02 -2.26 26.73
CA LEU A 580 77.31 -3.55 26.84
C LEU A 580 75.79 -3.37 27.05
N THR A 581 75.36 -2.16 27.39
CA THR A 581 73.97 -1.74 27.53
C THR A 581 73.53 -0.86 26.35
N PRO A 582 72.31 -1.05 25.82
CA PRO A 582 71.76 -0.15 24.81
C PRO A 582 71.71 1.27 25.38
N LEU A 583 72.05 2.27 24.54
CA LEU A 583 71.95 3.69 24.88
C LEU A 583 70.52 4.04 25.31
N GLU A 584 70.35 5.03 26.20
CA GLU A 584 69.06 5.35 26.83
C GLU A 584 67.92 5.59 25.81
N TYR A 585 68.22 6.22 24.67
CA TYR A 585 67.23 6.42 23.60
C TYR A 585 66.79 5.10 22.93
N ILE A 586 67.68 4.10 22.86
CA ILE A 586 67.35 2.76 22.33
C ILE A 586 66.48 2.02 23.33
N ASN A 587 66.80 2.08 24.63
CA ASN A 587 65.95 1.50 25.67
C ASN A 587 64.57 2.17 25.70
N TYR A 588 64.50 3.49 25.52
CA TYR A 588 63.24 4.21 25.39
C TYR A 588 62.43 3.74 24.18
N LEU A 589 63.04 3.66 22.98
CA LEU A 589 62.36 3.17 21.79
C LEU A 589 61.88 1.72 21.94
N ILE A 590 62.69 0.85 22.57
CA ILE A 590 62.30 -0.52 22.91
C ILE A 590 61.13 -0.51 23.88
N ASN A 591 61.17 0.29 24.95
CA ASN A 591 60.07 0.40 25.91
C ASN A 591 58.78 0.91 25.28
N VAL A 592 58.87 1.89 24.36
CA VAL A 592 57.71 2.40 23.61
C VAL A 592 57.17 1.34 22.66
N MET A 593 58.04 0.65 21.91
CA MET A 593 57.64 -0.44 21.02
C MET A 593 56.99 -1.59 21.81
N ASP A 594 57.56 -1.96 22.96
CA ASP A 594 57.03 -2.99 23.85
C ASP A 594 55.68 -2.57 24.46
N ALA A 595 55.54 -1.32 24.91
CA ALA A 595 54.28 -0.76 25.40
C ALA A 595 53.18 -0.72 24.32
N LEU A 596 53.56 -0.57 23.05
CA LEU A 596 52.68 -0.64 21.90
C LEU A 596 52.47 -2.08 21.38
N GLY A 597 53.11 -3.07 21.99
CA GLY A 597 53.05 -4.49 21.57
C GLY A 597 53.74 -4.79 20.23
N LEU A 598 54.55 -3.88 19.71
CA LEU A 598 55.27 -4.02 18.44
C LEU A 598 56.57 -4.80 18.64
N GLN A 599 56.67 -5.98 18.03
CA GLN A 599 57.90 -6.77 18.06
C GLN A 599 58.94 -6.18 17.07
N PRO A 600 60.20 -5.94 17.48
CA PRO A 600 61.24 -5.51 16.56
C PRO A 600 61.42 -6.53 15.44
N SER A 601 61.78 -6.06 14.24
CA SER A 601 61.98 -6.96 13.09
C SER A 601 63.00 -8.05 13.44
N ARG A 602 62.86 -9.23 12.85
CA ARG A 602 63.77 -10.37 13.09
C ARG A 602 65.24 -9.98 12.91
N THR A 603 65.52 -9.03 12.02
CA THR A 603 66.86 -8.46 11.82
C THR A 603 67.33 -7.64 13.02
N LEU A 604 66.50 -6.75 13.56
CA LEU A 604 66.82 -5.97 14.77
C LEU A 604 66.95 -6.86 16.01
N GLN A 605 66.08 -7.86 16.16
CA GLN A 605 66.20 -8.87 17.21
C GLN A 605 67.54 -9.60 17.10
N ASN A 606 67.91 -10.07 15.91
CA ASN A 606 69.20 -10.71 15.66
C ASN A 606 70.38 -9.77 16.00
N ILE A 607 70.31 -8.49 15.62
CA ILE A 607 71.35 -7.49 15.96
C ILE A 607 71.49 -7.35 17.48
N VAL A 608 70.38 -7.15 18.19
CA VAL A 608 70.37 -6.97 19.66
C VAL A 608 70.88 -8.23 20.36
N THR A 609 70.45 -9.41 19.92
CA THR A 609 70.95 -10.69 20.46
C THR A 609 72.46 -10.81 20.25
N LEU A 610 72.97 -10.51 19.05
CA LEU A 610 74.42 -10.55 18.77
C LEU A 610 75.21 -9.54 19.60
N LEU A 611 74.68 -8.33 19.81
CA LEU A 611 75.33 -7.30 20.63
C LEU A 611 75.37 -7.68 22.13
N LYS A 612 74.31 -8.31 22.66
CA LYS A 612 74.20 -8.72 24.07
C LYS A 612 74.85 -10.06 24.39
N THR A 613 75.13 -10.91 23.39
CA THR A 613 75.71 -12.24 23.61
C THR A 613 77.13 -12.12 24.18
N LYS A 614 77.50 -12.97 25.15
CA LYS A 614 78.88 -13.00 25.68
C LYS A 614 79.88 -13.39 24.57
N PRO A 615 81.12 -12.88 24.60
CA PRO A 615 82.15 -13.21 23.61
C PRO A 615 82.32 -14.72 23.37
N GLU A 616 82.24 -15.52 24.44
CA GLU A 616 82.42 -16.98 24.46
C GLU A 616 81.33 -17.71 23.66
N ASP A 617 80.09 -17.21 23.70
CA ASP A 617 78.92 -17.83 23.07
C ASP A 617 78.60 -17.25 21.68
N TYR A 618 79.34 -16.22 21.25
CA TYR A 618 79.02 -15.43 20.05
C TYR A 618 78.99 -16.29 18.78
N ARG A 619 79.96 -17.19 18.57
CA ARG A 619 80.00 -18.09 17.40
C ARG A 619 78.83 -19.06 17.36
N GLN A 620 78.32 -19.49 18.52
CA GLN A 620 77.19 -20.42 18.59
C GLN A 620 75.88 -19.69 18.27
N THR A 621 75.67 -18.51 18.84
CA THR A 621 74.46 -17.70 18.63
C THR A 621 74.38 -17.11 17.23
N ALA A 622 75.53 -16.80 16.61
CA ALA A 622 75.59 -16.24 15.27
C ALA A 622 75.35 -17.24 14.12
N LYS A 623 75.39 -18.56 14.37
CA LYS A 623 75.18 -19.60 13.34
C LYS A 623 73.79 -19.55 12.70
N SER A 624 72.78 -19.11 13.46
CA SER A 624 71.38 -19.05 13.02
C SER A 624 71.01 -17.71 12.37
N MET A 625 71.97 -16.80 12.17
CA MET A 625 71.74 -15.43 11.72
C MET A 625 72.46 -15.12 10.39
N PRO A 626 72.04 -14.08 9.64
CA PRO A 626 72.68 -13.74 8.37
C PRO A 626 74.18 -13.45 8.52
N ARG A 627 75.03 -14.17 7.77
CA ARG A 627 76.51 -14.11 7.91
C ARG A 627 77.07 -12.70 7.82
N ARG A 628 76.53 -11.87 6.91
CA ARG A 628 76.95 -10.48 6.74
C ARG A 628 76.73 -9.69 8.03
N LEU A 629 75.53 -9.77 8.61
CA LEU A 629 75.18 -9.13 9.87
C LEU A 629 76.11 -9.58 11.02
N ALA A 630 76.29 -10.89 11.17
CA ALA A 630 77.11 -11.46 12.24
C ALA A 630 78.60 -11.09 12.11
N SER A 631 79.15 -11.07 10.89
CA SER A 631 80.53 -10.66 10.62
C SER A 631 80.76 -9.17 10.90
N THR A 632 79.80 -8.31 10.55
CA THR A 632 79.89 -6.87 10.79
C THR A 632 79.78 -6.56 12.29
N ILE A 633 78.92 -7.26 13.04
CA ILE A 633 78.81 -7.06 14.49
C ILE A 633 80.03 -7.63 15.23
N ALA A 634 80.61 -8.73 14.76
CA ALA A 634 81.82 -9.29 15.35
C ALA A 634 83.02 -8.38 15.18
N THR A 635 83.20 -7.82 13.98
CA THR A 635 84.24 -6.82 13.69
C THR A 635 84.04 -5.55 14.51
N MET A 636 82.80 -5.07 14.69
CA MET A 636 82.49 -3.94 15.59
C MET A 636 82.84 -4.24 17.06
N ARG A 637 82.66 -5.48 17.53
CA ARG A 637 82.95 -5.89 18.92
C ARG A 637 84.39 -6.38 19.15
N GLY A 638 85.24 -6.39 18.13
CA GLY A 638 86.61 -6.94 18.23
C GLY A 638 86.66 -8.46 18.48
N LEU A 639 85.66 -9.21 18.04
CA LEU A 639 85.55 -10.66 18.23
C LEU A 639 85.98 -11.43 16.97
N GLU A 640 86.72 -12.52 17.12
CA GLU A 640 87.07 -13.41 16.00
C GLU A 640 85.85 -14.25 15.56
N TYR A 641 85.18 -13.83 14.50
CA TYR A 641 84.01 -14.53 13.93
C TYR A 641 84.38 -15.59 12.90
#